data_AF-A9B7G9-F1
#
_entry.id   AF-A9B7G9-F1
#
_cell.length_a   1.000
_cell.length_b   1.000
_cell.length_c   1.000
_cell.angle_alpha   90.00
_cell.angle_beta   90.00
_cell.angle_gamma   90.00
#
_symmetry.space_group_name_H-M   'P 1'
#
loop_
_entity.id
_entity.type
_entity.pdbx_description
1 polymer ?
#
loop_
_entity_poly.entity_id
_entity_poly.type
_entity_poly.pdbx_seq_one_letter_code
_entity_poly.pdbx_strand_id
1 'polypeptide(L)' 'MVRSALKTLVKKSAQSVNAKNEASKESLAAALKALDQAAAKGIIHKNQAARRKSRLVRRFNIANGIGTRTTVQ' A
#
# COMPACT_ATOMS: atom_id res chain seq x y z
N MET A 1 -6.03 19.73 3.43
CA MET A 1 -4.61 19.32 3.56
C MET A 1 -4.38 17.82 3.76
N VAL A 2 -5.17 17.10 4.57
CA VAL A 2 -4.86 15.68 4.90
C VAL A 2 -5.20 14.67 3.79
N ARG A 3 -6.27 14.90 3.00
CA ARG A 3 -6.64 14.02 1.89
C ARG A 3 -5.59 14.00 0.76
N SER A 4 -4.95 15.14 0.49
CA SER A 4 -3.92 15.25 -0.55
C SER A 4 -2.62 14.58 -0.14
N ALA A 5 -2.18 14.76 1.12
CA ALA A 5 -1.00 14.09 1.69
C ALA A 5 -1.11 12.55 1.64
N LEU A 6 -2.30 12.03 1.92
CA LEU A 6 -2.60 10.60 1.82
C LEU A 6 -2.48 10.10 0.37
N LYS A 7 -2.96 10.90 -0.59
CA LYS A 7 -2.92 10.55 -2.02
C LYS A 7 -1.48 10.57 -2.54
N THR A 8 -0.64 11.50 -2.09
CA THR A 8 0.80 11.54 -2.43
C THR A 8 1.57 10.38 -1.82
N LEU A 9 1.33 10.03 -0.55
CA LEU A 9 2.00 8.87 0.09
C LEU A 9 1.65 7.53 -0.58
N VAL A 10 0.39 7.33 -0.95
CA VAL A 10 -0.04 6.14 -1.71
C VAL A 10 0.58 6.11 -3.11
N LYS A 11 0.75 7.27 -3.76
CA LYS A 11 1.41 7.35 -5.07
C LYS A 11 2.91 7.08 -4.98
N LYS A 12 3.59 7.62 -3.97
CA LYS A 12 5.02 7.44 -3.72
C LYS A 12 5.36 5.97 -3.40
N SER A 13 4.55 5.34 -2.55
CA SER A 13 4.68 3.90 -2.26
C SER A 13 4.44 3.04 -3.50
N ALA A 14 3.40 3.31 -4.29
CA ALA A 14 3.17 2.60 -5.56
C ALA A 14 4.33 2.75 -6.55
N GLN A 15 4.97 3.91 -6.63
CA GLN A 15 6.16 4.14 -7.47
C GLN A 15 7.39 3.38 -6.95
N SER A 16 7.61 3.34 -5.64
CA SER A 16 8.73 2.61 -5.03
C SER A 16 8.65 1.08 -5.21
N VAL A 17 7.44 0.53 -5.37
CA VAL A 17 7.23 -0.90 -5.66
C VAL A 17 7.72 -1.28 -7.07
N ASN A 18 7.59 -0.39 -8.05
CA ASN A 18 8.08 -0.65 -9.41
C ASN A 18 9.62 -0.62 -9.51
N ALA A 19 10.29 0.09 -8.59
CA ALA A 19 11.74 0.26 -8.62
C ALA A 19 12.53 -0.92 -8.00
N LYS A 20 11.86 -1.95 -7.45
CA LYS A 20 12.49 -3.15 -6.84
C LYS A 20 13.61 -2.90 -5.81
N ASN A 21 13.64 -1.72 -5.19
CA ASN A 21 14.64 -1.37 -4.18
C ASN A 21 14.24 -1.87 -2.79
N GLU A 22 15.22 -2.16 -1.92
CA GLU A 22 15.04 -2.46 -0.49
C GLU A 22 14.19 -1.39 0.24
N ALA A 23 14.27 -0.13 -0.22
CA ALA A 23 13.44 0.99 0.21
C ALA A 23 11.92 0.78 0.00
N SER A 24 11.52 -0.25 -0.76
CA SER A 24 10.13 -0.59 -1.02
C SER A 24 9.43 -1.16 0.22
N LYS A 25 10.14 -1.89 1.09
CA LYS A 25 9.60 -2.43 2.35
C LYS A 25 9.28 -1.31 3.34
N GLU A 26 10.21 -0.37 3.53
CA GLU A 26 10.03 0.78 4.42
C GLU A 26 8.94 1.74 3.90
N SER A 27 8.93 1.98 2.59
CA SER A 27 7.89 2.81 1.96
C SER A 27 6.50 2.18 2.08
N LEU A 28 6.42 0.85 2.01
CA LEU A 28 5.18 0.10 2.24
C LEU A 28 4.72 0.26 3.70
N ALA A 29 5.60 0.04 4.67
CA ALA A 29 5.28 0.19 6.09
C ALA A 29 4.80 1.61 6.43
N ALA A 30 5.45 2.64 5.89
CA ALA A 30 5.03 4.03 6.05
C ALA A 30 3.64 4.31 5.44
N ALA A 31 3.37 3.77 4.25
CA ALA A 31 2.07 3.90 3.60
C ALA A 31 0.94 3.18 4.36
N LEU A 32 1.21 2.00 4.92
CA LEU A 32 0.27 1.27 5.76
C LEU A 32 -0.07 2.06 7.03
N LYS A 33 0.94 2.59 7.72
CA LYS A 33 0.77 3.43 8.92
C LYS A 33 -0.04 4.69 8.63
N ALA A 34 0.23 5.35 7.51
CA ALA A 34 -0.54 6.53 7.10
C ALA A 34 -2.01 6.21 6.77
N LEU A 35 -2.28 5.04 6.17
CA LEU A 35 -3.66 4.58 5.91
C LEU A 35 -4.42 4.31 7.21
N ASP A 36 -3.78 3.69 8.20
CA ASP A 36 -4.41 3.45 9.51
C ASP A 36 -4.66 4.73 10.28
N GLN A 37 -3.70 5.64 10.30
CA GLN A 37 -3.88 6.94 10.95
C GLN A 37 -5.01 7.74 10.31
N ALA A 38 -5.18 7.65 8.99
CA ALA A 38 -6.27 8.32 8.31
C ALA A 38 -7.63 7.66 8.55
N ALA A 39 -7.66 6.33 8.76
CA ALA A 39 -8.86 5.61 9.16
C ALA A 39 -9.25 5.98 10.60
N ALA A 40 -8.28 6.01 11.52
CA ALA A 40 -8.49 6.39 12.92
C ALA A 40 -8.98 7.83 13.07
N LYS A 41 -8.48 8.75 12.23
CA LYS A 41 -8.94 10.15 12.16
C LYS A 41 -10.29 10.33 11.43
N GLY A 42 -10.93 9.25 10.97
CA GLY A 42 -12.22 9.32 10.26
C GLY A 42 -12.15 9.95 8.85
N ILE A 43 -10.95 10.16 8.32
CA ILE A 43 -10.75 10.82 7.01
C ILE A 43 -11.10 9.86 5.86
N ILE A 44 -10.83 8.57 6.07
CA ILE A 44 -11.22 7.50 5.17
C ILE A 44 -11.98 6.43 5.95
N HIS A 45 -12.99 5.82 5.33
CA HIS A 45 -13.72 4.71 5.94
C HIS A 45 -12.79 3.50 6.13
N LYS A 46 -12.99 2.71 7.20
CA LYS A 46 -12.19 1.51 7.52
C LYS A 46 -12.04 0.55 6.34
N ASN A 47 -13.11 0.34 5.57
CA ASN A 47 -13.09 -0.52 4.38
C ASN A 47 -12.28 0.11 3.23
N GLN A 48 -12.25 1.43 3.11
CA GLN A 48 -11.40 2.10 2.11
C GLN A 48 -9.92 1.96 2.47
N ALA A 49 -9.57 2.08 3.75
CA ALA A 49 -8.22 1.80 4.24
C ALA A 49 -7.82 0.35 3.96
N ALA A 50 -8.66 -0.61 4.34
CA ALA A 50 -8.44 -2.04 4.10
C ALA A 50 -8.23 -2.37 2.60
N ARG A 51 -9.09 -1.84 1.72
CA ARG A 51 -8.94 -2.03 0.26
C ARG A 51 -7.62 -1.47 -0.27
N ARG A 52 -7.20 -0.30 0.21
CA ARG A 52 -5.93 0.33 -0.22
C ARG A 52 -4.72 -0.45 0.29
N LYS A 53 -4.75 -0.94 1.53
CA LYS A 53 -3.72 -1.83 2.09
C LYS A 53 -3.56 -3.10 1.26
N SER A 54 -4.66 -3.81 1.02
CA SER A 54 -4.66 -5.05 0.24
C SER A 54 -4.07 -4.85 -1.16
N ARG A 55 -4.46 -3.76 -1.84
CA ARG A 55 -3.92 -3.43 -3.18
C ARG A 55 -2.42 -3.14 -3.15
N LEU A 56 -1.92 -2.42 -2.15
CA LEU A 56 -0.49 -2.12 -2.00
C LEU A 56 0.33 -3.38 -1.75
N VAL A 57 -0.11 -4.21 -0.80
CA VAL A 57 0.55 -5.48 -0.46
C VAL A 57 0.53 -6.43 -1.65
N ARG A 58 -0.61 -6.56 -2.36
CA ARG A 58 -0.70 -7.40 -3.56
C ARG A 58 0.30 -6.97 -4.64
N ARG A 59 0.45 -5.66 -4.88
CA ARG A 59 1.42 -5.12 -5.84
C ARG A 59 2.87 -5.43 -5.43
N PHE A 60 3.17 -5.27 -4.14
CA PHE A 60 4.49 -5.61 -3.60
C PHE A 60 4.78 -7.11 -3.72
N ASN A 61 3.82 -7.98 -3.41
CA ASN A 61 4.00 -9.44 -3.52
C ASN A 61 4.18 -9.88 -4.98
N ILE A 62 3.42 -9.30 -5.92
CA ILE A 62 3.61 -9.54 -7.37
C ILE A 62 5.01 -9.10 -7.81
N ALA A 63 5.46 -7.91 -7.39
CA ALA A 63 6.77 -7.39 -7.77
C ALA A 63 7.94 -8.24 -7.24
N ASN A 64 7.77 -8.88 -6.06
CA ASN A 64 8.76 -9.76 -5.44
C ASN A 64 8.58 -11.24 -5.82
N GLY A 65 7.56 -11.61 -6.61
CA GLY A 65 7.31 -13.00 -7.02
C GLY A 65 6.82 -13.93 -5.90
N ILE A 66 6.39 -13.42 -4.75
CA ILE A 66 6.07 -14.20 -3.54
C ILE A 66 4.63 -14.77 -3.60
N GLY A 67 4.14 -15.20 -4.77
CA GLY A 67 2.72 -15.59 -4.85
C GLY A 67 2.15 -16.15 -6.14
N THR A 68 2.92 -16.85 -6.98
CA THR A 68 2.33 -17.67 -8.07
C THR A 68 2.03 -19.08 -7.59
N ARG A 69 1.08 -19.23 -6.65
CA ARG A 69 0.51 -20.54 -6.31
C ARG A 69 -0.93 -20.44 -5.79
N THR A 70 -1.85 -20.00 -6.65
CA THR A 70 -3.31 -20.20 -6.56
C THR A 70 -3.90 -19.50 -7.79
N THR A 71 -4.41 -20.18 -8.82
CA THR A 71 -5.39 -21.27 -8.89
C THR A 71 -5.31 -22.01 -10.24
N VAL A 72 -5.43 -23.35 -10.21
CA VAL A 72 -5.74 -24.31 -11.31
C VAL A 72 -4.57 -24.72 -12.23
N GLN A 73 -4.23 -26.02 -12.19
CA GLN A 73 -3.71 -26.80 -13.32
C GLN A 73 -4.84 -27.00 -14.34
#